data_AF-V4HGB2-F1
#
_entry.id   AF-V4HGB2-F1
#
_cell.length_a   1.000
_cell.length_b   1.000
_cell.length_c   1.000
_cell.angle_alpha   90.00
_cell.angle_beta   90.00
_cell.angle_gamma   90.00
#
_symmetry.space_group_name_H-M   'P 1'
#
loop_
_entity.id
_entity.type
_entity.pdbx_description
1 polymer ?
#
loop_
_entity_poly.entity_id
_entity_poly.type
_entity_poly.pdbx_seq_one_letter_code
_entity_poly.pdbx_strand_id
1 'polypeptide(L)'
;MSESASLESAVEKIEETTARKRNAENIDQKVERAGMLVSTLERDVNALEDSVRKLQFYREILDSGFGIEPPGDAAISRARSSITKTSDELVSVLVEDGLDQQRTSSGKLSGGPQYDRYRDEISDAKDDVDKATDHARERYRSKREEWKEKLNSAQDLLYALGSQERDFSNTISWLRTIITNEMDDPSNSASSVVQKWQNARKKWEESEELHDTTSFQEEHGISDETMETILNLNQRTDMTLADIELSTLRELKSIPQLAESVKIEI
;
A
#
# COMPACT_ATOMS: atom_id res chain seq x y z
N MET A 1 -20.83 -0.18 -9.50
CA MET A 1 -21.58 0.35 -10.66
C MET A 1 -23.10 0.48 -10.45
N SER A 2 -23.65 0.25 -9.24
CA SER A 2 -25.11 0.40 -8.99
C SER A 2 -25.50 1.61 -8.13
N GLU A 3 -24.56 2.40 -7.60
CA GLU A 3 -24.85 3.49 -6.67
C GLU A 3 -25.09 4.85 -7.36
N SER A 4 -24.37 5.14 -8.45
CA SER A 4 -24.69 6.32 -9.28
C SER A 4 -26.11 6.24 -9.84
N ALA A 5 -26.53 5.03 -10.25
CA ALA A 5 -27.89 4.76 -10.72
C ALA A 5 -28.96 4.93 -9.62
N SER A 6 -28.62 4.70 -8.35
CA SER A 6 -29.56 4.90 -7.24
C SER A 6 -29.70 6.40 -6.91
N LEU A 7 -28.62 7.18 -6.93
CA LEU A 7 -28.67 8.61 -6.66
C LEU A 7 -29.32 9.42 -7.78
N GLU A 8 -29.07 9.07 -9.05
CA GLU A 8 -29.76 9.66 -10.20
C GLU A 8 -31.27 9.40 -10.12
N SER A 9 -31.66 8.17 -9.79
CA SER A 9 -33.07 7.81 -9.53
C SER A 9 -33.68 8.59 -8.35
N ALA A 10 -32.89 8.97 -7.35
CA ALA A 10 -33.38 9.79 -6.24
C ALA A 10 -33.74 11.21 -6.72
N VAL A 11 -32.96 11.80 -7.63
CA VAL A 11 -33.25 13.13 -8.20
C VAL A 11 -34.57 13.09 -8.99
N GLU A 12 -34.72 12.13 -9.91
CA GLU A 12 -35.95 11.96 -10.71
C GLU A 12 -37.19 11.77 -9.82
N LYS A 13 -37.07 10.97 -8.75
CA LYS A 13 -38.18 10.74 -7.81
C LYS A 13 -38.51 11.96 -6.97
N ILE A 14 -37.52 12.81 -6.65
CA ILE A 14 -37.77 14.10 -5.98
C ILE A 14 -38.56 15.03 -6.90
N GLU A 15 -38.24 15.09 -8.19
CA GLU A 15 -39.01 15.87 -9.18
C GLU A 15 -40.49 15.43 -9.19
N GLU A 16 -40.72 14.12 -9.33
CA GLU A 16 -42.07 13.54 -9.37
C GLU A 16 -42.85 13.77 -8.07
N THR A 17 -42.19 13.61 -6.91
CA THR A 17 -42.82 13.75 -5.59
C THR A 17 -43.11 15.21 -5.26
N THR A 18 -42.22 16.12 -5.63
CA THR A 18 -42.39 17.56 -5.39
C THR A 18 -43.51 18.12 -6.27
N ALA A 19 -43.63 17.66 -7.52
CA ALA A 19 -44.75 17.98 -8.41
C ALA A 19 -46.11 17.57 -7.82
N ARG A 20 -46.15 16.48 -7.04
CA ARG A 20 -47.38 15.96 -6.40
C ARG A 20 -47.79 16.72 -5.11
N LYS A 21 -46.87 17.36 -4.36
CA LYS A 21 -47.12 17.92 -3.01
C LYS A 21 -47.58 19.42 -2.92
N ARG A 22 -47.71 20.18 -4.03
CA ARG A 22 -48.25 21.59 -4.20
C ARG A 22 -47.28 22.82 -4.16
N ASN A 23 -47.74 23.86 -4.88
CA ASN A 23 -47.25 25.22 -5.23
C ASN A 23 -46.15 25.31 -6.30
N ALA A 24 -46.56 25.63 -7.54
CA ALA A 24 -45.75 25.60 -8.76
C ALA A 24 -44.59 26.61 -8.82
N GLU A 25 -44.59 27.66 -8.00
CA GLU A 25 -43.59 28.74 -8.12
C GLU A 25 -42.20 28.41 -7.54
N ASN A 26 -42.05 27.32 -6.76
CA ASN A 26 -40.77 26.98 -6.10
C ASN A 26 -40.28 25.54 -6.36
N ILE A 27 -40.89 24.81 -7.31
CA ILE A 27 -40.53 23.41 -7.58
C ILE A 27 -39.14 23.32 -8.20
N ASP A 28 -38.84 24.14 -9.21
CA ASP A 28 -37.56 24.12 -9.91
C ASP A 28 -36.38 24.42 -8.97
N GLN A 29 -36.54 25.39 -8.06
CA GLN A 29 -35.52 25.72 -7.06
C GLN A 29 -35.29 24.57 -6.07
N LYS A 30 -36.35 23.85 -5.68
CA LYS A 30 -36.26 22.70 -4.78
C LYS A 30 -35.60 21.50 -5.46
N VAL A 31 -35.91 21.27 -6.74
CA VAL A 31 -35.28 20.23 -7.56
C VAL A 31 -33.79 20.53 -7.77
N GLU A 32 -33.43 21.75 -8.20
CA GLU A 32 -32.04 22.15 -8.38
C GLU A 32 -31.23 21.96 -7.09
N ARG A 33 -31.82 22.34 -5.97
CA ARG A 33 -31.21 22.16 -4.66
C ARG A 33 -31.04 20.70 -4.27
N ALA A 34 -32.06 19.87 -4.50
CA ALA A 34 -31.97 18.44 -4.28
C ALA A 34 -30.82 17.85 -5.12
N GLY A 35 -30.72 18.24 -6.38
CA GLY A 35 -29.63 17.85 -7.28
C GLY A 35 -28.25 18.21 -6.71
N MET A 36 -28.09 19.42 -6.17
CA MET A 36 -26.83 19.83 -5.52
C MET A 36 -26.50 19.00 -4.27
N LEU A 37 -27.50 18.69 -3.43
CA LEU A 37 -27.32 17.87 -2.22
C LEU A 37 -26.98 16.42 -2.58
N VAL A 38 -27.67 15.84 -3.56
CA VAL A 38 -27.39 14.49 -4.04
C VAL A 38 -25.99 14.41 -4.66
N SER A 39 -25.60 15.37 -5.51
CA SER A 39 -24.25 15.42 -6.09
C SER A 39 -23.17 15.59 -5.02
N THR A 40 -23.46 16.33 -3.94
CA THR A 40 -22.52 16.45 -2.81
C THR A 40 -22.36 15.12 -2.08
N LEU A 41 -23.47 14.44 -1.80
CA LEU A 41 -23.47 13.12 -1.15
C LEU A 41 -22.72 12.08 -2.01
N GLU A 42 -22.93 12.10 -3.32
CA GLU A 42 -22.22 11.24 -4.27
C GLU A 42 -20.70 11.42 -4.19
N ARG A 43 -20.22 12.67 -4.11
CA ARG A 43 -18.79 12.94 -3.92
C ARG A 43 -18.28 12.38 -2.60
N ASP A 44 -19.04 12.52 -1.52
CA ASP A 44 -18.65 12.02 -0.20
C ASP A 44 -18.60 10.48 -0.17
N VAL A 45 -19.57 9.81 -0.82
CA VAL A 45 -19.58 8.34 -0.98
C VAL A 45 -18.42 7.86 -1.85
N ASN A 46 -18.17 8.49 -3.01
CA ASN A 46 -17.04 8.14 -3.88
C ASN A 46 -15.70 8.34 -3.16
N ALA A 47 -15.58 9.40 -2.34
CA ALA A 47 -14.39 9.62 -1.52
C ALA A 47 -14.21 8.53 -0.44
N LEU A 48 -15.30 8.05 0.16
CA LEU A 48 -15.28 6.90 1.07
C LEU A 48 -14.87 5.61 0.34
N GLU A 49 -15.43 5.33 -0.84
CA GLU A 49 -15.08 4.16 -1.67
C GLU A 49 -13.59 4.16 -2.04
N ASP A 50 -13.07 5.30 -2.49
CA ASP A 50 -11.65 5.46 -2.80
C ASP A 50 -10.76 5.22 -1.57
N SER A 51 -11.20 5.66 -0.39
CA SER A 51 -10.48 5.45 0.88
C SER A 51 -10.51 3.97 1.28
N VAL A 52 -11.65 3.29 1.14
CA VAL A 52 -11.78 1.84 1.39
C VAL A 52 -10.91 1.04 0.43
N ARG A 53 -10.86 1.42 -0.85
CA ARG A 53 -9.99 0.77 -1.85
C ARG A 53 -8.52 0.87 -1.46
N LYS A 54 -8.07 2.05 -1.03
CA LYS A 54 -6.68 2.26 -0.56
C LYS A 54 -6.37 1.42 0.68
N LEU A 55 -7.29 1.36 1.65
CA LEU A 55 -7.15 0.50 2.82
C LEU A 55 -7.00 -0.96 2.39
N GLN A 56 -7.92 -1.46 1.56
CA GLN A 56 -7.91 -2.84 1.07
C GLN A 56 -6.61 -3.21 0.36
N PHE A 57 -6.06 -2.29 -0.45
CA PHE A 57 -4.75 -2.48 -1.08
C PHE A 57 -3.67 -2.81 -0.05
N TYR A 58 -3.45 -1.94 0.95
CA TYR A 58 -2.41 -2.17 1.96
C TYR A 58 -2.70 -3.37 2.85
N ARG A 59 -3.97 -3.65 3.12
CA ARG A 59 -4.37 -4.85 3.87
C ARG A 59 -3.96 -6.13 3.14
N GLU A 60 -4.18 -6.22 1.84
CA GLU A 60 -3.80 -7.38 1.03
C GLU A 60 -2.27 -7.51 0.92
N ILE A 61 -1.53 -6.40 0.79
CA ILE A 61 -0.06 -6.40 0.85
C ILE A 61 0.43 -6.98 2.19
N LEU A 62 -0.14 -6.54 3.32
CA LEU A 62 0.24 -7.03 4.65
C LEU A 62 -0.08 -8.51 4.85
N ASP A 63 -1.30 -8.92 4.49
CA ASP A 63 -1.78 -10.28 4.71
C ASP A 63 -1.15 -11.27 3.73
N SER A 64 -1.39 -11.09 2.43
CA SER A 64 -0.94 -12.05 1.41
C SER A 64 0.52 -11.87 0.99
N GLY A 65 1.07 -10.66 1.13
CA GLY A 65 2.47 -10.38 0.84
C GLY A 65 3.42 -10.72 1.99
N PHE A 66 3.04 -10.34 3.21
CA PHE A 66 3.91 -10.48 4.39
C PHE A 66 3.39 -11.48 5.45
N GLY A 67 2.18 -12.02 5.34
CA GLY A 67 1.60 -12.94 6.31
C GLY A 67 1.24 -12.26 7.64
N ILE A 68 0.94 -10.96 7.63
CA ILE A 68 0.69 -10.15 8.82
C ILE A 68 -0.78 -9.77 8.88
N GLU A 69 -1.39 -9.93 10.05
CA GLU A 69 -2.77 -9.53 10.29
C GLU A 69 -2.99 -8.03 9.94
N PRO A 70 -3.86 -7.73 8.96
CA PRO A 70 -4.08 -6.38 8.50
C PRO A 70 -5.03 -5.62 9.45
N PRO A 71 -4.80 -4.31 9.72
CA PRO A 71 -5.71 -3.53 10.53
C PRO A 71 -6.97 -3.12 9.75
N GLY A 72 -7.99 -2.64 10.47
CA GLY A 72 -9.10 -1.87 9.86
C GLY A 72 -10.40 -2.63 9.59
N ASP A 73 -10.63 -3.81 10.17
CA ASP A 73 -11.90 -4.54 10.01
C ASP A 73 -13.12 -3.73 10.46
N ALA A 74 -13.02 -3.12 11.64
CA ALA A 74 -14.08 -2.26 12.16
C ALA A 74 -14.35 -1.06 11.24
N ALA A 75 -13.31 -0.46 10.64
CA ALA A 75 -13.45 0.67 9.72
C ALA A 75 -14.16 0.26 8.42
N ILE A 76 -13.81 -0.90 7.85
CA ILE A 76 -14.51 -1.44 6.67
C ILE A 76 -15.97 -1.75 6.99
N SER A 77 -16.25 -2.38 8.14
CA SER A 77 -17.63 -2.66 8.56
C SER A 77 -18.42 -1.36 8.77
N ARG A 78 -17.81 -0.34 9.38
CA ARG A 78 -18.44 0.97 9.55
C ARG A 78 -18.74 1.64 8.21
N ALA A 79 -17.78 1.66 7.29
CA ALA A 79 -17.95 2.18 5.94
C ALA A 79 -19.07 1.48 5.16
N ARG A 80 -19.19 0.15 5.28
CA ARG A 80 -20.31 -0.59 4.70
C ARG A 80 -21.65 -0.22 5.34
N SER A 81 -21.68 0.00 6.65
CA SER A 81 -22.90 0.37 7.37
C SER A 81 -23.31 1.84 7.22
N SER A 82 -22.41 2.73 6.82
CA SER A 82 -22.72 4.15 6.62
C SER A 82 -23.42 4.42 5.28
N ILE A 83 -23.33 3.50 4.32
CA ILE A 83 -24.00 3.61 3.02
C ILE A 83 -25.23 2.68 3.02
N THR A 84 -26.30 3.11 3.70
CA THR A 84 -27.50 2.27 3.92
C THR A 84 -28.77 2.80 3.30
N LYS A 85 -28.85 4.09 2.99
CA LYS A 85 -30.09 4.68 2.46
C LYS A 85 -30.27 4.39 0.98
N THR A 86 -31.45 3.89 0.63
CA THR A 86 -31.94 3.79 -0.74
C THR A 86 -32.32 5.15 -1.31
N SER A 87 -32.50 5.21 -2.63
CA SER A 87 -33.00 6.40 -3.33
C SER A 87 -34.30 6.92 -2.73
N ASP A 88 -35.24 6.02 -2.42
CA ASP A 88 -36.56 6.36 -1.86
C ASP A 88 -36.45 6.97 -0.46
N GLU A 89 -35.56 6.43 0.37
CA GLU A 89 -35.30 6.98 1.70
C GLU A 89 -34.62 8.34 1.66
N LEU A 90 -33.69 8.53 0.71
CA LEU A 90 -33.05 9.83 0.47
C LEU A 90 -34.06 10.88 -0.03
N VAL A 91 -34.97 10.49 -0.94
CA VAL A 91 -36.08 11.35 -1.41
C VAL A 91 -36.96 11.77 -0.23
N SER A 92 -37.38 10.81 0.62
CA SER A 92 -38.21 11.11 1.78
C SER A 92 -37.53 12.10 2.72
N VAL A 93 -36.27 11.84 3.07
CA VAL A 93 -35.47 12.72 3.94
C VAL A 93 -35.36 14.14 3.37
N LEU A 94 -35.06 14.27 2.08
CA LEU A 94 -34.87 15.59 1.46
C LEU A 94 -36.19 16.35 1.33
N VAL A 95 -37.25 15.70 0.84
CA VAL A 95 -38.55 16.34 0.60
C VAL A 95 -39.29 16.68 1.89
N GLU A 96 -39.14 15.89 2.95
CA GLU A 96 -39.87 16.08 4.20
C GLU A 96 -39.17 17.04 5.18
N ASP A 97 -37.84 17.03 5.24
CA ASP A 97 -37.08 17.79 6.25
C ASP A 97 -36.21 18.93 5.67
N GLY A 98 -35.90 18.91 4.37
CA GLY A 98 -34.65 19.52 3.89
C GLY A 98 -34.74 20.69 2.94
N LEU A 99 -35.67 20.64 1.98
CA LEU A 99 -35.61 21.53 0.82
C LEU A 99 -35.95 23.00 1.11
N ASP A 100 -36.44 23.32 2.31
CA ASP A 100 -36.73 24.69 2.75
C ASP A 100 -35.58 25.34 3.56
N GLN A 101 -34.59 24.58 4.07
CA GLN A 101 -33.52 25.11 4.96
C GLN A 101 -32.19 25.43 4.28
N GLN A 102 -31.99 26.61 3.68
CA GLN A 102 -30.88 26.84 2.72
C GLN A 102 -29.44 26.50 3.18
N ARG A 103 -29.05 26.77 4.43
CA ARG A 103 -27.68 26.53 4.92
C ARG A 103 -27.65 26.18 6.40
N THR A 104 -26.66 25.41 6.81
CA THR A 104 -26.31 25.24 8.22
C THR A 104 -25.73 26.53 8.80
N SER A 105 -25.64 26.63 10.13
CA SER A 105 -24.94 27.74 10.83
C SER A 105 -23.47 27.87 10.43
N SER A 106 -22.88 26.82 9.84
CA SER A 106 -21.51 26.79 9.31
C SER A 106 -21.42 27.14 7.81
N GLY A 107 -22.53 27.55 7.19
CA GLY A 107 -22.59 27.95 5.79
C GLY A 107 -22.57 26.79 4.79
N LYS A 108 -22.62 25.53 5.23
CA LYS A 108 -22.75 24.37 4.34
C LYS A 108 -24.17 24.27 3.79
N LEU A 109 -24.31 23.74 2.57
CA LEU A 109 -25.62 23.39 2.02
C LEU A 109 -26.23 22.32 2.94
N SER A 110 -27.37 22.61 3.56
CA SER A 110 -28.07 21.66 4.44
C SER A 110 -29.13 20.92 3.63
N GLY A 111 -29.38 19.67 3.96
CA GLY A 111 -30.55 18.92 3.47
C GLY A 111 -31.56 18.67 4.59
N GLY A 112 -31.51 19.45 5.66
CA GLY A 112 -32.24 19.20 6.91
C GLY A 112 -31.48 18.26 7.85
N PRO A 113 -31.92 18.14 9.12
CA PRO A 113 -31.17 17.43 10.17
C PRO A 113 -30.87 15.96 9.86
N GLN A 114 -31.79 15.26 9.19
CA GLN A 114 -31.63 13.86 8.85
C GLN A 114 -30.61 13.64 7.72
N TYR A 115 -30.62 14.48 6.69
CA TYR A 115 -29.62 14.43 5.63
C TYR A 115 -28.24 14.79 6.17
N ASP A 116 -28.15 15.86 6.97
CA ASP A 116 -26.88 16.33 7.54
C ASP A 116 -26.27 15.24 8.44
N ARG A 117 -27.07 14.58 9.29
CA ARG A 117 -26.61 13.42 10.08
C ARG A 117 -26.11 12.27 9.20
N TYR A 118 -26.85 11.91 8.15
CA TYR A 118 -26.44 10.82 7.26
C TYR A 118 -25.12 11.12 6.55
N ARG A 119 -24.94 12.37 6.13
CA ARG A 119 -23.70 12.84 5.55
C ARG A 119 -22.54 12.83 6.55
N ASP A 120 -22.79 13.24 7.79
CA ASP A 120 -21.79 13.19 8.87
C ASP A 120 -21.39 11.73 9.16
N GLU A 121 -22.31 10.77 9.13
CA GLU A 121 -22.01 9.34 9.30
C GLU A 121 -21.07 8.79 8.21
N ILE A 122 -21.27 9.21 6.95
CA ILE A 122 -20.37 8.87 5.83
C ILE A 122 -18.99 9.51 6.03
N SER A 123 -18.96 10.79 6.44
CA SER A 123 -17.72 11.50 6.71
C SER A 123 -16.92 10.86 7.85
N ASP A 124 -17.58 10.51 8.96
CA ASP A 124 -16.95 9.84 10.09
C ASP A 124 -16.42 8.46 9.70
N ALA A 125 -17.18 7.70 8.91
CA ALA A 125 -16.74 6.41 8.41
C ALA A 125 -15.50 6.54 7.52
N LYS A 126 -15.44 7.59 6.69
CA LYS A 126 -14.27 7.89 5.87
C LYS A 126 -13.06 8.21 6.74
N ASP A 127 -13.21 9.04 7.76
CA ASP A 127 -12.12 9.38 8.68
C ASP A 127 -11.58 8.15 9.42
N ASP A 128 -12.45 7.20 9.79
CA ASP A 128 -12.02 5.93 10.37
C ASP A 128 -11.24 5.05 9.38
N VAL A 129 -11.68 5.01 8.13
CA VAL A 129 -10.98 4.29 7.04
C VAL A 129 -9.62 4.93 6.74
N ASP A 130 -9.53 6.25 6.72
CA ASP A 130 -8.27 6.98 6.50
C ASP A 130 -7.27 6.69 7.63
N LYS A 131 -7.72 6.75 8.90
CA LYS A 131 -6.87 6.39 10.05
C LYS A 131 -6.40 4.93 9.99
N ALA A 132 -7.28 4.02 9.60
CA ALA A 132 -6.92 2.61 9.42
C ALA A 132 -5.92 2.44 8.27
N THR A 133 -6.06 3.23 7.19
CA THR A 133 -5.14 3.24 6.05
C THR A 133 -3.75 3.72 6.47
N ASP A 134 -3.67 4.80 7.24
CA ASP A 134 -2.41 5.31 7.77
C ASP A 134 -1.71 4.28 8.66
N HIS A 135 -2.46 3.59 9.52
CA HIS A 135 -1.91 2.52 10.35
C HIS A 135 -1.44 1.32 9.51
N ALA A 136 -2.20 0.90 8.49
CA ALA A 136 -1.77 -0.15 7.56
C ALA A 136 -0.48 0.24 6.83
N ARG A 137 -0.40 1.49 6.35
CA ARG A 137 0.77 2.01 5.65
C ARG A 137 2.00 2.07 6.55
N GLU A 138 1.83 2.42 7.82
CA GLU A 138 2.95 2.43 8.77
C GLU A 138 3.50 1.02 9.05
N ARG A 139 2.62 0.03 9.21
CA ARG A 139 3.04 -1.38 9.31
C ARG A 139 3.78 -1.84 8.06
N TYR A 140 3.28 -1.46 6.88
CA TYR A 140 3.94 -1.75 5.61
C TYR A 140 5.32 -1.07 5.53
N ARG A 141 5.45 0.20 5.92
CA ARG A 141 6.75 0.90 5.95
C ARG A 141 7.76 0.18 6.82
N SER A 142 7.37 -0.28 8.00
CA SER A 142 8.25 -1.07 8.87
C SER A 142 8.77 -2.32 8.14
N LYS A 143 7.90 -3.06 7.43
CA LYS A 143 8.34 -4.22 6.62
C LYS A 143 9.19 -3.84 5.42
N ARG A 144 8.91 -2.71 4.78
CA ARG A 144 9.72 -2.20 3.69
C ARG A 144 11.14 -1.87 4.15
N GLU A 145 11.31 -1.24 5.30
CA GLU A 145 12.65 -0.93 5.81
C GLU A 145 13.40 -2.21 6.22
N GLU A 146 12.74 -3.18 6.87
CA GLU A 146 13.34 -4.51 7.14
C GLU A 146 13.85 -5.18 5.86
N TRP A 147 13.05 -5.17 4.79
CA TRP A 147 13.47 -5.76 3.53
C TRP A 147 14.55 -4.95 2.82
N LYS A 148 14.55 -3.62 2.91
CA LYS A 148 15.64 -2.81 2.37
C LYS A 148 16.97 -3.15 3.04
N GLU A 149 16.98 -3.33 4.35
CA GLU A 149 18.18 -3.74 5.09
C GLU A 149 18.71 -5.09 4.60
N LYS A 150 17.84 -6.10 4.46
CA LYS A 150 18.21 -7.42 3.89
C LYS A 150 18.77 -7.31 2.48
N LEU A 151 18.10 -6.56 1.60
CA LEU A 151 18.53 -6.37 0.22
C LEU A 151 19.84 -5.60 0.12
N ASN A 152 20.10 -4.64 1.02
CA ASN A 152 21.37 -3.93 1.09
C ASN A 152 22.49 -4.85 1.56
N SER A 153 22.24 -5.66 2.60
CA SER A 153 23.21 -6.64 3.12
C SER A 153 23.66 -7.62 2.02
N ALA A 154 22.72 -8.23 1.31
CA ALA A 154 23.03 -9.12 0.18
C ALA A 154 23.77 -8.40 -0.95
N GLN A 155 23.40 -7.15 -1.24
CA GLN A 155 24.06 -6.38 -2.27
C GLN A 155 25.50 -6.00 -1.89
N ASP A 156 25.74 -5.65 -0.63
CA ASP A 156 27.07 -5.35 -0.09
C ASP A 156 27.95 -6.62 -0.12
N LEU A 157 27.39 -7.78 0.22
CA LEU A 157 28.07 -9.07 0.05
C LEU A 157 28.43 -9.33 -1.41
N LEU A 158 27.48 -9.21 -2.36
CA LEU A 158 27.75 -9.39 -3.78
C LEU A 158 28.88 -8.48 -4.28
N TYR A 159 28.87 -7.21 -3.85
CA TYR A 159 29.94 -6.28 -4.14
C TYR A 159 31.27 -6.80 -3.58
N ALA A 160 31.31 -7.19 -2.30
CA ALA A 160 32.51 -7.68 -1.62
C ALA A 160 33.10 -8.95 -2.27
N LEU A 161 32.25 -9.86 -2.76
CA LEU A 161 32.68 -11.07 -3.47
C LEU A 161 33.26 -10.76 -4.87
N GLY A 162 33.08 -9.54 -5.38
CA GLY A 162 33.37 -9.21 -6.79
C GLY A 162 32.52 -10.03 -7.76
N SER A 163 31.41 -10.59 -7.26
CA SER A 163 30.64 -11.60 -7.96
C SER A 163 29.87 -10.99 -9.13
N GLN A 164 29.96 -11.64 -10.29
CA GLN A 164 29.14 -11.35 -11.45
C GLN A 164 27.84 -12.15 -11.47
N GLU A 165 27.32 -12.59 -10.31
CA GLU A 165 26.00 -13.23 -10.24
C GLU A 165 24.87 -12.26 -10.60
N ARG A 166 24.73 -12.05 -11.91
CA ARG A 166 23.76 -11.14 -12.52
C ARG A 166 22.34 -11.54 -12.16
N ASP A 167 22.07 -12.83 -12.04
CA ASP A 167 20.71 -13.32 -11.76
C ASP A 167 20.25 -12.95 -10.34
N PHE A 168 21.12 -13.09 -9.33
CA PHE A 168 20.79 -12.68 -7.97
C PHE A 168 20.76 -11.14 -7.83
N SER A 169 21.71 -10.42 -8.43
CA SER A 169 21.68 -8.93 -8.46
C SER A 169 20.42 -8.37 -9.13
N ASN A 170 19.95 -9.00 -10.21
CA ASN A 170 18.67 -8.67 -10.86
C ASN A 170 17.48 -8.96 -9.92
N THR A 171 17.54 -10.06 -9.16
CA THR A 171 16.51 -10.41 -8.17
C THR A 171 16.45 -9.37 -7.05
N ILE A 172 17.59 -8.92 -6.51
CA ILE A 172 17.67 -7.83 -5.53
C ILE A 172 17.02 -6.55 -6.08
N SER A 173 17.38 -6.17 -7.31
CA SER A 173 16.85 -4.98 -7.96
C SER A 173 15.33 -5.06 -8.20
N TRP A 174 14.85 -6.24 -8.55
CA TRP A 174 13.43 -6.51 -8.75
C TRP A 174 12.66 -6.42 -7.44
N LEU A 175 13.14 -7.07 -6.37
CA LEU A 175 12.55 -6.97 -5.03
C LEU A 175 12.51 -5.54 -4.54
N ARG A 176 13.61 -4.79 -4.70
CA ARG A 176 13.67 -3.38 -4.32
C ARG A 176 12.59 -2.57 -5.03
N THR A 177 12.43 -2.77 -6.35
CA THR A 177 11.39 -2.08 -7.13
C THR A 177 9.98 -2.39 -6.62
N ILE A 178 9.69 -3.66 -6.32
CA ILE A 178 8.38 -4.07 -5.80
C ILE A 178 8.10 -3.38 -4.47
N ILE A 179 9.04 -3.44 -3.51
CA ILE A 179 8.81 -2.90 -2.15
C ILE A 179 8.90 -1.39 -2.06
N THR A 180 9.57 -0.68 -2.98
CA THR A 180 9.66 0.79 -2.90
C THR A 180 8.61 1.48 -3.74
N ASN A 181 8.21 0.86 -4.85
CA ASN A 181 7.37 1.52 -5.85
C ASN A 181 6.00 0.84 -5.91
N GLU A 182 5.96 -0.46 -6.23
CA GLU A 182 4.69 -1.12 -6.54
C GLU A 182 3.80 -1.30 -5.30
N MET A 183 4.38 -1.70 -4.16
CA MET A 183 3.67 -1.89 -2.89
C MET A 183 3.33 -0.59 -2.15
N ASP A 184 3.90 0.57 -2.54
CA ASP A 184 3.54 1.87 -1.95
C ASP A 184 2.56 2.67 -2.82
N ASP A 185 2.09 2.10 -3.94
CA ASP A 185 1.19 2.74 -4.88
C ASP A 185 -0.17 2.01 -4.96
N PRO A 186 -1.19 2.50 -4.24
CA PRO A 186 -2.53 1.94 -4.23
C PRO A 186 -3.30 2.05 -5.55
N SER A 187 -2.73 2.67 -6.59
CA SER A 187 -3.30 2.63 -7.94
C SER A 187 -3.04 1.29 -8.63
N ASN A 188 -2.09 0.50 -8.14
CA ASN A 188 -1.83 -0.86 -8.61
C ASN A 188 -2.85 -1.86 -8.07
N SER A 189 -2.97 -2.99 -8.76
CA SER A 189 -3.70 -4.15 -8.24
C SER A 189 -2.88 -4.86 -7.17
N ALA A 190 -3.36 -4.87 -5.92
CA ALA A 190 -2.68 -5.54 -4.81
C ALA A 190 -2.36 -7.01 -5.11
N SER A 191 -3.34 -7.78 -5.61
CA SER A 191 -3.12 -9.18 -6.02
C SER A 191 -1.97 -9.35 -7.04
N SER A 192 -1.84 -8.44 -8.01
CA SER A 192 -0.76 -8.48 -9.00
C SER A 192 0.59 -8.17 -8.35
N VAL A 193 0.64 -7.17 -7.48
CA VAL A 193 1.85 -6.80 -6.74
C VAL A 193 2.29 -7.94 -5.80
N VAL A 194 1.36 -8.55 -5.06
CA VAL A 194 1.62 -9.71 -4.20
C VAL A 194 2.14 -10.89 -5.01
N GLN A 195 1.57 -11.19 -6.17
CA GLN A 195 2.06 -12.29 -7.01
C GLN A 195 3.49 -12.04 -7.50
N LYS A 196 3.80 -10.82 -7.97
CA LYS A 196 5.18 -10.44 -8.34
C LYS A 196 6.13 -10.57 -7.16
N TRP A 197 5.71 -10.10 -5.99
CA TRP A 197 6.46 -10.21 -4.75
C TRP A 197 6.77 -11.66 -4.39
N GLN A 198 5.79 -12.55 -4.39
CA GLN A 198 5.98 -13.96 -4.09
C GLN A 198 6.93 -14.63 -5.08
N ASN A 199 6.82 -14.31 -6.38
CA ASN A 199 7.74 -14.83 -7.39
C ASN A 199 9.18 -14.33 -7.19
N ALA A 200 9.35 -13.04 -6.88
CA ALA A 200 10.65 -12.45 -6.62
C ALA A 200 11.28 -13.01 -5.33
N ARG A 201 10.46 -13.18 -4.28
CA ARG A 201 10.87 -13.77 -3.01
C ARG A 201 11.29 -15.23 -3.17
N LYS A 202 10.58 -16.02 -3.98
CA LYS A 202 10.99 -17.40 -4.30
C LYS A 202 12.39 -17.45 -4.93
N LYS A 203 12.68 -16.58 -5.89
CA LYS A 203 14.03 -16.49 -6.49
C LYS A 203 15.10 -16.06 -5.48
N TRP A 204 14.73 -15.19 -4.54
CA TRP A 204 15.62 -14.82 -3.45
C TRP A 204 15.93 -16.01 -2.54
N GLU A 205 14.92 -16.80 -2.18
CA GLU A 205 15.08 -18.02 -1.37
C GLU A 205 15.91 -19.11 -2.08
N GLU A 206 16.07 -19.06 -3.40
CA GLU A 206 16.95 -19.96 -4.16
C GLU A 206 18.46 -19.63 -4.00
N SER A 207 18.82 -18.54 -3.32
CA SER A 207 20.20 -18.08 -3.10
C SER A 207 20.45 -17.69 -1.64
N GLU A 208 20.07 -18.57 -0.71
CA GLU A 208 20.14 -18.34 0.75
C GLU A 208 21.56 -17.98 1.24
N GLU A 209 22.57 -18.60 0.63
CA GLU A 209 23.98 -18.36 0.91
C GLU A 209 24.43 -16.92 0.59
N LEU A 210 23.67 -16.18 -0.22
CA LEU A 210 23.97 -14.80 -0.62
C LEU A 210 23.14 -13.74 0.11
N HIS A 211 22.32 -14.13 1.11
CA HIS A 211 21.43 -13.19 1.81
C HIS A 211 22.20 -12.20 2.69
N ASP A 212 23.26 -12.66 3.35
CA ASP A 212 24.14 -11.86 4.17
C ASP A 212 25.48 -12.58 4.42
N THR A 213 26.42 -11.87 5.06
CA THR A 213 27.75 -12.40 5.35
C THR A 213 27.71 -13.63 6.26
N THR A 214 26.74 -13.71 7.18
CA THR A 214 26.63 -14.83 8.13
C THR A 214 26.22 -16.09 7.40
N SER A 215 25.17 -16.02 6.58
CA SER A 215 24.72 -17.15 5.75
C SER A 215 25.85 -17.64 4.83
N PHE A 216 26.58 -16.71 4.21
CA PHE A 216 27.72 -17.05 3.35
C PHE A 216 28.85 -17.74 4.12
N GLN A 217 29.20 -17.22 5.30
CA GLN A 217 30.23 -17.82 6.17
C GLN A 217 29.85 -19.22 6.62
N GLU A 218 28.60 -19.42 7.05
CA GLU A 218 28.10 -20.72 7.52
C GLU A 218 28.10 -21.77 6.41
N GLU A 219 27.61 -21.42 5.22
CA GLU A 219 27.55 -22.35 4.08
C GLU A 219 28.94 -22.77 3.59
N HIS A 220 29.89 -21.84 3.55
CA HIS A 220 31.24 -22.09 3.04
C HIS A 220 32.27 -22.44 4.12
N GLY A 221 31.88 -22.46 5.41
CA GLY A 221 32.77 -22.77 6.52
C GLY A 221 33.93 -21.79 6.66
N ILE A 222 33.68 -20.51 6.39
CA ILE A 222 34.70 -19.45 6.36
C ILE A 222 34.88 -18.85 7.75
N SER A 223 36.13 -18.64 8.16
CA SER A 223 36.40 -17.95 9.42
C SER A 223 36.03 -16.45 9.38
N ASP A 224 35.76 -15.86 10.55
CA ASP A 224 35.52 -14.42 10.68
C ASP A 224 36.66 -13.57 10.08
N GLU A 225 37.90 -14.01 10.29
CA GLU A 225 39.10 -13.36 9.75
C GLU A 225 39.15 -13.38 8.22
N THR A 226 38.79 -14.52 7.61
CA THR A 226 38.69 -14.60 6.14
C THR A 226 37.53 -13.74 5.61
N MET A 227 36.39 -13.70 6.30
CA MET A 227 35.28 -12.85 5.89
C MET A 227 35.62 -11.35 6.00
N GLU A 228 36.29 -10.94 7.07
CA GLU A 228 36.81 -9.57 7.22
C GLU A 228 37.81 -9.24 6.10
N THR A 229 38.66 -10.20 5.72
CA THR A 229 39.58 -10.04 4.60
C THR A 229 38.83 -9.83 3.27
N ILE A 230 37.76 -10.60 2.99
CA ILE A 230 36.91 -10.42 1.80
C ILE A 230 36.30 -9.01 1.76
N LEU A 231 35.74 -8.55 2.88
CA LEU A 231 35.13 -7.22 2.99
C LEU A 231 36.17 -6.10 2.80
N ASN A 232 37.38 -6.27 3.34
CA ASN A 232 38.46 -5.29 3.26
C ASN A 232 39.13 -5.24 1.87
N LEU A 233 39.27 -6.38 1.19
CA LEU A 233 39.88 -6.47 -0.14
C LEU A 233 39.15 -5.62 -1.19
N ASN A 234 37.84 -5.46 -1.05
CA ASN A 234 37.06 -4.62 -1.94
C ASN A 234 37.07 -3.13 -1.56
N GLN A 235 37.40 -2.80 -0.31
CA GLN A 235 37.44 -1.43 0.20
C GLN A 235 38.83 -0.78 0.10
N ARG A 236 39.90 -1.57 0.06
CA ARG A 236 41.29 -1.08 0.05
C ARG A 236 41.96 -1.36 -1.28
N THR A 237 42.44 -0.29 -1.91
CA THR A 237 43.14 -0.36 -3.21
C THR A 237 44.55 -1.00 -3.10
N ASP A 238 45.10 -1.12 -1.88
CA ASP A 238 46.51 -1.43 -1.65
C ASP A 238 46.75 -2.54 -0.59
N MET A 239 45.98 -3.63 -0.60
CA MET A 239 46.32 -4.83 0.20
C MET A 239 47.26 -5.73 -0.60
N THR A 240 48.41 -6.08 -0.02
CA THR A 240 49.37 -7.00 -0.65
C THR A 240 49.16 -8.43 -0.13
N LEU A 241 49.54 -9.44 -0.92
CA LEU A 241 49.50 -10.86 -0.50
C LEU A 241 50.31 -11.14 0.78
N ALA A 242 51.28 -10.28 1.11
CA ALA A 242 52.05 -10.39 2.35
C ALA A 242 51.22 -10.03 3.60
N ASP A 243 50.09 -9.35 3.43
CA ASP A 243 49.20 -8.91 4.50
C ASP A 243 48.08 -9.93 4.80
N ILE A 244 48.02 -11.06 4.06
CA ILE A 244 46.97 -12.07 4.18
C ILE A 244 47.58 -13.38 4.69
N GLU A 245 47.00 -13.96 5.74
CA GLU A 245 47.45 -15.25 6.26
C GLU A 245 47.24 -16.39 5.25
N LEU A 246 48.12 -17.39 5.29
CA LEU A 246 48.04 -18.55 4.38
C LEU A 246 46.78 -19.41 4.62
N SER A 247 46.29 -19.45 5.86
CA SER A 247 44.98 -20.02 6.24
C SER A 247 43.86 -19.36 5.47
N THR A 248 43.79 -18.03 5.53
CA THR A 248 42.81 -17.21 4.80
C THR A 248 42.89 -17.40 3.29
N LEU A 249 44.09 -17.43 2.70
CA LEU A 249 44.26 -17.68 1.27
C LEU A 249 43.75 -19.07 0.84
N ARG A 250 43.89 -20.08 1.71
CA ARG A 250 43.37 -21.43 1.43
C ARG A 250 41.85 -21.46 1.48
N GLU A 251 41.24 -20.80 2.46
CA GLU A 251 39.78 -20.66 2.55
C GLU A 251 39.23 -19.92 1.32
N LEU A 252 39.82 -18.79 0.92
CA LEU A 252 39.43 -18.04 -0.28
C LEU A 252 39.50 -18.87 -1.56
N LYS A 253 40.57 -19.66 -1.73
CA LYS A 253 40.75 -20.53 -2.90
C LYS A 253 39.82 -21.74 -2.90
N SER A 254 39.23 -22.10 -1.77
CA SER A 254 38.29 -23.21 -1.67
C SER A 254 36.90 -22.86 -2.22
N ILE A 255 36.60 -21.57 -2.34
CA ILE A 255 35.31 -21.06 -2.82
C ILE A 255 35.44 -20.70 -4.30
N PRO A 256 34.71 -21.36 -5.21
CA PRO A 256 34.85 -21.13 -6.65
C PRO A 256 34.71 -19.66 -7.07
N GLN A 257 33.75 -18.94 -6.48
CA GLN A 257 33.45 -17.54 -6.79
C GLN A 257 34.60 -16.58 -6.38
N LEU A 258 35.37 -16.92 -5.35
CA LEU A 258 36.47 -16.11 -4.83
C LEU A 258 37.83 -16.55 -5.37
N ALA A 259 37.96 -17.82 -5.76
CA ALA A 259 39.19 -18.37 -6.29
C ALA A 259 39.69 -17.65 -7.54
N GLU A 260 38.78 -17.17 -8.39
CA GLU A 260 39.08 -16.41 -9.61
C GLU A 260 39.40 -14.93 -9.33
N SER A 261 38.77 -14.34 -8.31
CA SER A 261 38.99 -12.95 -7.88
C SER A 261 40.36 -12.75 -7.22
N VAL A 262 40.90 -13.78 -6.57
CA VAL A 262 42.26 -13.75 -6.00
C VAL A 262 43.30 -14.06 -7.08
N LYS A 263 43.78 -13.02 -7.78
CA LYS A 263 44.96 -13.10 -8.63
C LYS A 263 46.22 -13.14 -7.77
N ILE A 264 46.81 -14.33 -7.66
CA ILE A 264 48.15 -14.50 -7.10
C ILE A 264 49.13 -14.29 -8.26
N GLU A 265 49.68 -13.09 -8.38
CA GLU A 265 50.89 -12.89 -9.18
C GLU A 265 52.10 -13.30 -8.33
N ILE A 266 52.89 -14.24 -8.86
CA ILE A 266 54.11 -14.79 -8.25
C ILE A 266 55.32 -14.04 -8.84
#